data_AF-A0A1C4UWI5-F1
#
_entry.id   AF-A0A1C4UWI5-F1
#
_cell.length_a   1.000
_cell.length_b   1.000
_cell.length_c   1.000
_cell.angle_alpha   90.00
_cell.angle_beta   90.00
_cell.angle_gamma   90.00
#
_symmetry.space_group_name_H-M   'P 1'
#
loop_
_entity.id
_entity.type
_entity.pdbx_description
1 polymer ?
#
loop_
_entity_poly.entity_id
_entity_poly.type
_entity_poly.pdbx_seq_one_letter_code
_entity_poly.pdbx_strand_id
1 'polypeptide(L)'
;MTVTPQASGAATGRAGLHVTYDGAVYPAEEIARGAAYELFSADEAAGFEWAPRPGGPLPWHRFVHATEVSAVHGGPPLGEEPEAPLLLPLHREHGWARVHQLSQQPDAAGDPMLTAVRASATVRPGTRMVKVLSARQLAGHVRGWLPHGFCYREHDVAHLRTPAALAVLRGDGPVGRDGLDVAYALRWRAADPADYDVPAGPEHRGLTALPARDRLGPAVLGTGFVPSNGQLIPEFVTRDFADLPMPANATLLAYPADGTEVVLYSYQAEQRGWLRMAGPQWRHLLAAAPGLHPDQEYVPTGDVPRATQLVGGYAGSEYEAVADQPGGFRVLAMTRAARYPVDSAARRLRYATWRGVPCLVLREEADWLRLRLRRPDPDAVAVTGAQCHERGVYEAWAPAAELAEDRVVDLPYPLA
;
A
#
# COMPACT_ATOMS: atom_id res chain seq x y z
N MET A 1 -17.37 46.69 14.14
CA MET A 1 -17.04 45.25 14.14
C MET A 1 -15.53 45.15 14.05
N THR A 2 -14.89 44.76 15.14
CA THR A 2 -13.45 44.85 15.34
C THR A 2 -12.88 43.46 15.23
N VAL A 3 -12.08 43.22 14.19
CA VAL A 3 -11.38 41.95 13.96
C VAL A 3 -10.19 41.91 14.92
N THR A 4 -10.22 40.97 15.87
CA THR A 4 -9.09 40.68 16.75
C THR A 4 -8.22 39.61 16.07
N PRO A 5 -6.92 39.87 15.80
CA PRO A 5 -6.03 38.86 15.29
C PRO A 5 -5.63 37.93 16.43
N GLN A 6 -5.95 36.64 16.31
CA GLN A 6 -5.57 35.66 17.32
C GLN A 6 -4.06 35.38 17.19
N ALA A 7 -3.36 35.68 18.28
CA ALA A 7 -1.92 35.71 18.40
C ALA A 7 -1.27 34.34 18.12
N SER A 8 -0.09 34.42 17.50
CA SER A 8 0.91 33.37 17.42
C SER A 8 1.22 32.80 18.82
N GLY A 9 0.72 31.61 19.10
CA GLY A 9 1.12 30.82 20.27
C GLY A 9 2.49 30.18 20.03
N ALA A 10 3.42 30.42 20.95
CA ALA A 10 4.76 29.86 20.98
C ALA A 10 4.76 28.31 20.98
N ALA A 11 5.83 27.73 20.45
CA ALA A 11 6.04 26.31 20.15
C ALA A 11 6.07 25.35 21.37
N THR A 12 5.70 25.80 22.58
CA THR A 12 5.69 24.99 23.81
C THR A 12 4.40 24.21 24.05
N GLY A 13 3.41 24.30 23.16
CA GLY A 13 2.08 23.67 23.32
C GLY A 13 1.78 22.42 22.48
N ARG A 14 2.73 21.91 21.67
CA ARG A 14 2.51 20.73 20.79
C ARG A 14 3.08 19.41 21.30
N ALA A 15 3.93 19.41 22.32
CA ALA A 15 4.62 18.22 22.82
C ALA A 15 4.00 17.68 24.13
N GLY A 16 2.75 17.21 24.07
CA GLY A 16 2.10 16.53 25.20
C GLY A 16 2.39 15.03 25.27
N LEU A 17 2.76 14.42 24.13
CA LEU A 17 2.97 12.99 23.99
C LEU A 17 4.43 12.63 24.27
N HIS A 18 4.62 11.64 25.14
CA HIS A 18 5.91 11.03 25.41
C HIS A 18 5.82 9.53 25.26
N VAL A 19 6.92 8.91 24.85
CA VAL A 19 6.97 7.48 24.56
C VAL A 19 8.19 6.88 25.26
N THR A 20 7.99 5.73 25.91
CA THR A 20 9.09 4.93 26.46
C THR A 20 9.61 3.98 25.39
N TYR A 21 10.86 4.20 24.99
CA TYR A 21 11.59 3.42 24.00
C TYR A 21 12.97 3.07 24.56
N ASP A 22 13.33 1.79 24.50
CA ASP A 22 14.61 1.26 25.01
C ASP A 22 14.93 1.72 26.45
N GLY A 23 13.90 1.75 27.32
CA GLY A 23 14.02 2.13 28.73
C GLY A 23 14.15 3.64 29.00
N ALA A 24 14.20 4.48 27.98
CA ALA A 24 14.21 5.94 28.09
C ALA A 24 12.90 6.57 27.60
N VAL A 25 12.57 7.76 28.11
CA VAL A 25 11.35 8.50 27.75
C VAL A 25 11.72 9.65 26.82
N TYR A 26 11.11 9.68 25.64
CA TYR A 26 11.33 10.70 24.63
C TYR A 26 10.04 11.49 24.36
N PRO A 27 10.11 12.81 24.13
CA PRO A 27 9.05 13.54 23.45
C PRO A 27 8.75 12.89 22.09
N ALA A 28 7.48 12.80 21.71
CA ALA A 28 7.09 12.10 20.50
C ALA A 28 5.94 12.76 19.75
N GLU A 29 5.85 12.48 18.45
CA GLU A 29 4.68 12.72 17.62
C GLU A 29 4.10 11.37 17.17
N GLU A 30 2.77 11.27 17.21
CA GLU A 30 2.06 10.07 16.80
C GLU A 30 1.94 9.99 15.27
N ILE A 31 2.20 8.80 14.71
CA ILE A 31 2.08 8.52 13.28
C ILE A 31 1.01 7.46 13.04
N ALA A 32 0.17 7.71 12.04
CA ALA A 32 -0.81 6.75 11.52
C ALA A 32 -1.75 6.15 12.60
N ARG A 33 -2.22 6.98 13.54
CA ARG A 33 -3.13 6.60 14.64
C ARG A 33 -2.49 5.60 15.62
N GLY A 34 -1.27 5.91 16.06
CA GLY A 34 -0.55 5.10 17.03
C GLY A 34 0.07 3.83 16.45
N ALA A 35 0.22 3.71 15.13
CA ALA A 35 0.96 2.61 14.52
C ALA A 35 2.48 2.79 14.60
N ALA A 36 2.92 4.05 14.68
CA ALA A 36 4.32 4.41 14.85
C ALA A 36 4.44 5.75 15.58
N TYR A 37 5.66 6.08 15.98
CA TYR A 37 5.98 7.33 16.64
C TYR A 37 7.26 7.93 16.05
N GLU A 38 7.30 9.25 15.91
CA GLU A 38 8.53 10.01 15.73
C GLU A 38 9.02 10.47 17.10
N LEU A 39 10.17 9.98 17.54
CA LEU A 39 10.81 10.34 18.80
C LEU A 39 11.79 11.48 18.56
N PHE A 40 11.94 12.36 19.56
CA PHE A 40 12.82 13.52 19.48
C PHE A 40 13.82 13.55 20.63
N SER A 41 15.06 13.98 20.35
CA SER A 41 16.12 14.12 21.36
C SER A 41 16.93 15.40 21.13
N ALA A 42 17.36 16.03 22.22
CA ALA A 42 18.26 17.18 22.18
C ALA A 42 19.70 16.74 21.87
N ASP A 43 20.06 15.54 22.36
CA ASP A 43 21.39 14.96 22.27
C ASP A 43 21.38 13.76 21.31
N GLU A 44 22.57 13.42 20.79
CA GLU A 44 22.77 12.22 19.97
C GLU A 44 22.43 10.96 20.79
N ALA A 45 21.61 10.09 20.20
CA ALA A 45 21.22 8.82 20.80
C ALA A 45 21.29 7.71 19.74
N ALA A 46 21.42 6.45 20.19
CA ALA A 46 21.61 5.32 19.30
C ALA A 46 20.49 5.20 18.23
N GLY A 47 20.89 5.31 16.97
CA GLY A 47 19.98 5.25 15.81
C GLY A 47 19.01 6.41 15.67
N PHE A 48 19.24 7.53 16.36
CA PHE A 48 18.62 8.81 16.02
C PHE A 48 19.42 9.47 14.90
N GLU A 49 18.72 10.13 13.99
CA GLU A 49 19.31 10.85 12.86
C GLU A 49 19.23 12.36 13.11
N TRP A 50 20.27 13.08 12.68
CA TRP A 50 20.29 14.54 12.75
C TRP A 50 19.54 15.13 11.55
N ALA A 51 18.38 15.74 11.79
CA ALA A 51 17.61 16.43 10.77
C ALA A 51 16.83 17.61 11.37
N PRO A 52 17.49 18.76 11.61
CA PRO A 52 16.82 19.93 12.17
C PRO A 52 15.77 20.48 11.20
N ARG A 53 14.50 20.49 11.62
CA ARG A 53 13.38 21.10 10.87
C ARG A 53 13.13 22.53 11.33
N PRO A 54 12.82 23.48 10.43
CA PRO A 54 12.36 24.81 10.81
C PRO A 54 11.11 24.71 11.72
N GLY A 55 11.25 25.14 12.98
CA GLY A 55 10.18 25.05 13.98
C GLY A 55 9.94 23.64 14.54
N GLY A 56 10.83 22.67 14.27
CA GLY A 56 10.80 21.33 14.86
C GLY A 56 11.18 21.36 16.35
N PRO A 57 10.70 20.39 17.15
CA PRO A 57 10.87 20.40 18.60
C PRO A 57 12.33 20.22 19.02
N LEU A 58 13.06 19.27 18.41
CA LEU A 58 14.48 18.97 18.69
C LEU A 58 15.17 18.45 17.41
N PRO A 59 16.51 18.52 17.31
CA PRO A 59 17.21 18.27 16.04
C PRO A 59 17.54 16.79 15.76
N TRP A 60 17.56 15.93 16.78
CA TRP A 60 17.71 14.49 16.61
C TRP A 60 16.35 13.83 16.65
N HIS A 61 16.08 12.92 15.71
CA HIS A 61 14.80 12.22 15.69
C HIS A 61 14.95 10.77 15.22
N ARG A 62 13.95 9.94 15.54
CA ARG A 62 13.88 8.54 15.13
C ARG A 62 12.44 8.11 14.95
N PHE A 63 12.16 7.34 13.90
CA PHE A 63 10.88 6.67 13.73
C PHE A 63 10.92 5.26 14.33
N VAL A 64 9.91 4.91 15.14
CA VAL A 64 9.80 3.60 15.78
C VAL A 64 8.40 3.03 15.58
N HIS A 65 8.29 1.71 15.40
CA HIS A 65 7.00 1.05 15.31
C HIS A 65 6.35 0.95 16.69
N ALA A 66 5.01 0.94 16.77
CA ALA A 66 4.30 0.88 18.04
C ALA A 66 4.64 -0.36 18.89
N THR A 67 5.03 -1.47 18.27
CA THR A 67 5.45 -2.69 18.98
C THR A 67 6.81 -2.57 19.66
N GLU A 68 7.61 -1.55 19.31
CA GLU A 68 8.90 -1.25 19.96
C GLU A 68 8.73 -0.31 21.16
N VAL A 69 7.53 0.23 21.37
CA VAL A 69 7.19 1.16 22.43
C VAL A 69 6.63 0.40 23.63
N SER A 70 7.22 0.60 24.81
CA SER A 70 6.77 -0.08 26.03
C SER A 70 5.69 0.69 26.79
N ALA A 71 5.61 2.01 26.62
CA ALA A 71 4.58 2.84 27.22
C ALA A 71 4.39 4.15 26.45
N VAL A 72 3.15 4.63 26.40
CA VAL A 72 2.76 5.92 25.83
C VAL A 72 2.19 6.77 26.96
N HIS A 73 2.69 8.00 27.10
CA HIS A 73 2.35 8.92 28.19
C HIS A 73 1.78 10.21 27.61
N GLY A 74 0.58 10.58 28.06
CA GLY A 74 -0.15 11.73 27.51
C GLY A 74 -0.69 11.47 26.11
N GLY A 75 -1.44 12.43 25.56
CA GLY A 75 -2.07 12.35 24.25
C GLY A 75 -3.61 12.28 24.31
N PRO A 76 -4.30 12.69 23.24
CA PRO A 76 -5.74 12.55 23.14
C PRO A 76 -6.14 11.06 23.11
N PRO A 77 -7.35 10.70 23.58
CA PRO A 77 -7.85 9.34 23.42
C PRO A 77 -7.92 8.97 21.93
N LEU A 78 -7.53 7.74 21.60
CA LEU A 78 -7.58 7.20 20.23
C LEU A 78 -9.02 7.29 19.69
N GLY A 79 -9.21 8.01 18.57
CA GLY A 79 -10.54 8.27 18.01
C GLY A 79 -11.10 7.15 17.11
N GLU A 80 -10.23 6.36 16.48
CA GLU A 80 -10.58 5.19 15.64
C GLU A 80 -9.88 3.97 16.27
N GLU A 81 -10.50 2.79 16.23
CA GLU A 81 -9.90 1.58 16.79
C GLU A 81 -8.57 1.28 16.06
N PRO A 82 -7.46 1.11 16.79
CA PRO A 82 -6.16 0.86 16.16
C PRO A 82 -6.19 -0.49 15.43
N GLU A 83 -5.45 -0.55 14.32
CA GLU A 83 -5.25 -1.82 13.62
C GLU A 83 -4.58 -2.85 14.54
N ALA A 84 -4.94 -4.12 14.36
CA ALA A 84 -4.41 -5.19 15.19
C ALA A 84 -2.89 -5.36 14.95
N PRO A 85 -2.07 -5.26 16.02
CA PRO A 85 -0.62 -5.45 15.90
C PRO A 85 -0.30 -6.91 15.62
N LEU A 86 0.96 -7.17 15.26
CA LEU A 86 1.47 -8.54 15.23
C LEU A 86 1.44 -9.16 16.62
N LEU A 87 0.90 -10.38 16.70
CA LEU A 87 0.81 -11.16 17.92
C LEU A 87 1.77 -12.35 17.83
N LEU A 88 2.53 -12.54 18.90
CA LEU A 88 3.43 -13.68 19.08
C LEU A 88 2.79 -14.65 20.08
N PRO A 89 2.59 -15.94 19.73
CA PRO A 89 2.21 -16.95 20.71
C PRO A 89 3.19 -16.99 21.87
N LEU A 90 2.69 -16.89 23.10
CA LEU A 90 3.52 -16.84 24.29
C LEU A 90 4.37 -18.12 24.42
N HIS A 91 5.69 -17.96 24.43
CA HIS A 91 6.64 -19.05 24.59
C HIS A 91 7.82 -18.60 25.47
N ARG A 92 8.40 -19.51 26.25
CA ARG A 92 9.51 -19.17 27.16
C ARG A 92 10.85 -19.01 26.44
N GLU A 93 11.05 -19.77 25.36
CA GLU A 93 12.33 -19.86 24.66
C GLU A 93 12.33 -19.10 23.33
N HIS A 94 11.16 -18.64 22.87
CA HIS A 94 11.03 -18.01 21.56
C HIS A 94 10.47 -16.60 21.71
N GLY A 95 11.21 -15.62 21.20
CA GLY A 95 10.81 -14.22 21.15
C GLY A 95 10.82 -13.67 19.72
N TRP A 96 10.60 -12.36 19.59
CA TRP A 96 10.59 -11.66 18.30
C TRP A 96 11.87 -11.85 17.46
N ALA A 97 13.04 -11.92 18.10
CA ALA A 97 14.30 -12.18 17.40
C ALA A 97 14.29 -13.53 16.66
N ARG A 98 13.71 -14.57 17.26
CA ARG A 98 13.58 -15.89 16.62
C ARG A 98 12.58 -15.86 15.47
N VAL A 99 11.44 -15.18 15.64
CA VAL A 99 10.45 -14.99 14.57
C VAL A 99 11.07 -14.26 13.39
N HIS A 100 11.81 -13.18 13.65
CA HIS A 100 12.50 -12.45 12.60
C HIS A 100 13.52 -13.34 11.89
N GLN A 101 14.37 -14.07 12.62
CA GLN A 101 15.30 -15.01 11.99
C GLN A 101 14.60 -16.05 11.10
N LEU A 102 13.51 -16.66 11.59
CA LEU A 102 12.72 -17.63 10.82
C LEU A 102 12.07 -16.98 9.59
N SER A 103 11.55 -15.77 9.71
CA SER A 103 10.85 -15.10 8.59
C SER A 103 11.78 -14.79 7.42
N GLN A 104 13.09 -14.70 7.68
CA GLN A 104 14.15 -14.51 6.68
C GLN A 104 14.66 -15.82 6.06
N GLN A 105 14.15 -16.99 6.48
CA GLN A 105 14.57 -18.30 5.99
C GLN A 105 13.49 -18.91 5.08
N PRO A 106 13.73 -19.07 3.76
CA PRO A 106 12.78 -19.72 2.86
C PRO A 106 12.37 -21.12 3.31
N ASP A 107 13.30 -21.88 3.90
CA ASP A 107 13.04 -23.24 4.40
C ASP A 107 12.11 -23.28 5.62
N ALA A 108 11.88 -22.13 6.28
CA ALA A 108 10.90 -21.99 7.35
C ALA A 108 9.47 -21.70 6.81
N ALA A 109 9.27 -21.69 5.49
CA ALA A 109 7.93 -21.55 4.93
C ALA A 109 7.00 -22.67 5.44
N GLY A 110 5.89 -22.29 6.07
CA GLY A 110 4.96 -23.22 6.71
C GLY A 110 5.30 -23.56 8.17
N ASP A 111 6.35 -22.97 8.76
CA ASP A 111 6.59 -23.06 10.20
C ASP A 111 5.33 -22.61 10.99
N PRO A 112 4.86 -23.39 11.98
CA PRO A 112 3.64 -23.07 12.71
C PRO A 112 3.70 -21.74 13.47
N MET A 113 4.87 -21.37 14.00
CA MET A 113 5.08 -20.11 14.71
C MET A 113 4.97 -18.93 13.75
N LEU A 114 5.64 -19.01 12.60
CA LEU A 114 5.50 -17.99 11.55
C LEU A 114 4.07 -17.88 11.04
N THR A 115 3.40 -19.01 10.83
CA THR A 115 2.00 -19.05 10.36
C THR A 115 1.08 -18.36 11.37
N ALA A 116 1.24 -18.65 12.66
CA ALA A 116 0.45 -18.02 13.72
C ALA A 116 0.71 -16.51 13.83
N VAL A 117 1.99 -16.08 13.80
CA VAL A 117 2.34 -14.66 13.81
C VAL A 117 1.76 -13.96 12.57
N ARG A 118 1.93 -14.55 11.38
CA ARG A 118 1.43 -13.96 10.14
C ARG A 118 -0.09 -13.85 10.12
N ALA A 119 -0.82 -14.82 10.70
CA ALA A 119 -2.28 -14.81 10.78
C ALA A 119 -2.83 -13.66 11.64
N SER A 120 -2.04 -13.11 12.57
CA SER A 120 -2.45 -11.95 13.37
C SER A 120 -2.48 -10.64 12.57
N ALA A 121 -1.74 -10.56 11.47
CA ALA A 121 -1.81 -9.44 10.54
C ALA A 121 -3.03 -9.59 9.61
N THR A 122 -4.20 -9.19 10.11
CA THR A 122 -5.47 -9.26 9.40
C THR A 122 -5.74 -7.99 8.59
N VAL A 123 -6.37 -8.15 7.43
CA VAL A 123 -7.05 -7.07 6.69
C VAL A 123 -8.53 -7.14 7.01
N ARG A 124 -9.19 -5.98 7.11
CA ARG A 124 -10.64 -5.84 7.27
C ARG A 124 -11.14 -4.79 6.27
N PRO A 125 -12.46 -4.72 6.00
CA PRO A 125 -13.02 -3.58 5.29
C PRO A 125 -12.59 -2.27 5.97
N GLY A 126 -12.05 -1.34 5.19
CA GLY A 126 -11.54 -0.08 5.71
C GLY A 126 -10.08 -0.07 6.18
N THR A 127 -9.42 -1.23 6.27
CA THR A 127 -7.98 -1.29 6.60
C THR A 127 -7.20 -0.45 5.62
N ARG A 128 -6.33 0.43 6.14
CA ARG A 128 -5.49 1.26 5.26
C ARG A 128 -4.36 0.42 4.70
N MET A 129 -4.35 0.28 3.39
CA MET A 129 -3.32 -0.41 2.63
C MET A 129 -2.39 0.60 1.96
N VAL A 130 -1.14 0.20 1.79
CA VAL A 130 -0.08 1.02 1.20
C VAL A 130 0.72 0.20 0.20
N LYS A 131 1.07 0.83 -0.92
CA LYS A 131 2.04 0.31 -1.91
C LYS A 131 3.10 1.38 -2.12
N VAL A 132 4.36 1.02 -1.90
CA VAL A 132 5.51 1.91 -2.19
C VAL A 132 5.75 1.93 -3.69
N LEU A 133 5.94 3.12 -4.22
CA LEU A 133 6.02 3.40 -5.64
C LEU A 133 7.35 4.08 -6.00
N SER A 134 7.85 3.80 -7.19
CA SER A 134 8.78 4.71 -7.86
C SER A 134 8.07 5.87 -8.55
N ALA A 135 8.85 6.85 -9.00
CA ALA A 135 8.33 8.00 -9.73
C ALA A 135 7.57 7.59 -11.01
N ARG A 136 8.02 6.52 -11.68
CA ARG A 136 7.32 5.96 -12.85
C ARG A 136 5.97 5.37 -12.46
N GLN A 137 5.91 4.58 -11.38
CA GLN A 137 4.66 3.99 -10.91
C GLN A 137 3.68 5.05 -10.40
N LEU A 138 4.17 6.08 -9.68
CA LEU A 138 3.39 7.26 -9.33
C LEU A 138 2.72 7.86 -10.58
N ALA A 139 3.51 8.10 -11.62
CA ALA A 139 3.02 8.66 -12.87
C ALA A 139 2.04 7.73 -13.60
N GLY A 140 2.15 6.41 -13.42
CA GLY A 140 1.18 5.42 -13.88
C GLY A 140 -0.16 5.51 -13.13
N HIS A 141 -0.13 5.58 -11.80
CA HIS A 141 -1.34 5.69 -10.97
C HIS A 141 -2.08 7.02 -11.20
N VAL A 142 -1.35 8.11 -11.38
CA VAL A 142 -1.93 9.40 -11.78
C VAL A 142 -2.70 9.28 -13.11
N ARG A 143 -2.25 8.41 -14.01
CA ARG A 143 -2.88 8.13 -15.32
C ARG A 143 -3.80 6.91 -15.32
N GLY A 144 -4.27 6.48 -14.16
CA GLY A 144 -5.32 5.47 -14.05
C GLY A 144 -4.85 4.04 -13.79
N TRP A 145 -3.56 3.80 -13.50
CA TRP A 145 -3.18 2.49 -12.96
C TRP A 145 -3.89 2.24 -11.62
N LEU A 146 -4.38 1.03 -11.46
CA LEU A 146 -5.12 0.57 -10.29
C LEU A 146 -4.16 -0.09 -9.27
N PRO A 147 -4.51 -0.14 -7.97
CA PRO A 147 -3.74 -0.91 -6.99
C PRO A 147 -3.68 -2.39 -7.40
N HIS A 148 -2.50 -2.98 -7.38
CA HIS A 148 -2.28 -4.41 -7.67
C HIS A 148 -0.97 -4.89 -7.07
N GLY A 149 -0.78 -6.21 -7.02
CA GLY A 149 0.45 -6.85 -6.61
C GLY A 149 0.76 -6.69 -5.12
N PHE A 150 2.05 -6.61 -4.78
CA PHE A 150 2.48 -6.50 -3.38
C PHE A 150 2.01 -5.18 -2.74
N CYS A 151 1.52 -5.30 -1.51
CA CYS A 151 1.06 -4.20 -0.67
C CYS A 151 1.17 -4.56 0.82
N TYR A 152 0.98 -3.56 1.67
CA TYR A 152 1.21 -3.64 3.11
C TYR A 152 0.09 -2.91 3.85
N ARG A 153 -0.20 -3.27 5.10
CA ARG A 153 -1.06 -2.42 5.95
C ARG A 153 -0.25 -1.19 6.34
N GLU A 154 -0.88 -0.01 6.35
CA GLU A 154 -0.26 1.23 6.84
C GLU A 154 0.34 1.02 8.24
N HIS A 155 -0.36 0.26 9.08
CA HIS A 155 0.08 -0.06 10.43
C HIS A 155 1.49 -0.67 10.47
N ASP A 156 1.74 -1.70 9.65
CA ASP A 156 2.97 -2.49 9.69
C ASP A 156 4.20 -1.75 9.13
N VAL A 157 3.99 -0.62 8.45
CA VAL A 157 5.04 0.13 7.74
C VAL A 157 5.11 1.60 8.15
N ALA A 158 4.30 2.01 9.13
CA ALA A 158 4.12 3.41 9.50
C ALA A 158 5.43 4.08 9.98
N HIS A 159 6.37 3.32 10.52
CA HIS A 159 7.70 3.81 10.96
C HIS A 159 8.70 3.94 9.82
N LEU A 160 8.43 3.37 8.64
CA LEU A 160 9.28 3.53 7.47
C LEU A 160 8.95 4.85 6.77
N ARG A 161 9.69 5.91 7.14
CA ARG A 161 9.34 7.28 6.74
C ARG A 161 10.31 7.90 5.75
N THR A 162 11.54 7.41 5.65
CA THR A 162 12.55 7.95 4.74
C THR A 162 12.64 7.12 3.45
N PRO A 163 13.15 7.67 2.34
CA PRO A 163 13.38 6.91 1.11
C PRO A 163 14.23 5.66 1.34
N ALA A 164 15.25 5.75 2.18
CA ALA A 164 16.13 4.63 2.54
C ALA A 164 15.37 3.53 3.30
N ALA A 165 14.54 3.91 4.29
CA ALA A 165 13.73 2.96 5.05
C ALA A 165 12.67 2.26 4.17
N LEU A 166 12.01 3.01 3.28
CA LEU A 166 10.99 2.49 2.36
C LEU A 166 11.56 1.64 1.21
N ALA A 167 12.86 1.71 0.95
CA ALA A 167 13.49 0.98 -0.16
C ALA A 167 13.30 -0.54 -0.06
N VAL A 168 13.17 -1.08 1.16
CA VAL A 168 12.93 -2.51 1.41
C VAL A 168 11.59 -3.00 0.85
N LEU A 169 10.61 -2.10 0.67
CA LEU A 169 9.26 -2.41 0.22
C LEU A 169 9.05 -2.23 -1.29
N ARG A 170 10.06 -1.71 -2.01
CA ARG A 170 9.94 -1.40 -3.44
C ARG A 170 9.86 -2.67 -4.29
N GLY A 171 8.90 -2.66 -5.22
CA GLY A 171 8.65 -3.78 -6.13
C GLY A 171 9.30 -3.63 -7.51
N ASP A 172 9.88 -2.48 -7.84
CA ASP A 172 10.51 -2.26 -9.13
C ASP A 172 12.02 -2.56 -9.12
N GLY A 173 12.59 -2.73 -10.32
CA GLY A 173 13.99 -3.13 -10.50
C GLY A 173 15.00 -2.11 -9.96
N PRO A 174 16.31 -2.42 -10.05
CA PRO A 174 17.37 -1.50 -9.59
C PRO A 174 17.39 -0.17 -10.38
N VAL A 175 16.75 -0.12 -11.55
CA VAL A 175 16.54 1.11 -12.34
C VAL A 175 15.64 2.06 -11.56
N GLY A 176 16.25 3.01 -10.84
CA GLY A 176 15.56 3.92 -9.91
C GLY A 176 16.01 3.81 -8.45
N ARG A 177 17.02 2.99 -8.13
CA ARG A 177 17.65 2.97 -6.79
C ARG A 177 18.62 4.14 -6.58
N ASP A 178 19.28 4.61 -7.63
CA ASP A 178 20.29 5.66 -7.53
C ASP A 178 19.62 7.05 -7.48
N GLY A 179 19.80 7.76 -6.36
CA GLY A 179 19.53 9.21 -6.25
C GLY A 179 18.11 9.63 -5.89
N LEU A 180 17.30 8.79 -5.22
CA LEU A 180 15.96 9.22 -4.82
C LEU A 180 15.95 9.86 -3.42
N ASP A 181 16.01 11.19 -3.39
CA ASP A 181 15.70 12.03 -2.22
C ASP A 181 14.24 11.91 -1.77
N VAL A 182 13.40 11.25 -2.56
CA VAL A 182 11.95 11.10 -2.35
C VAL A 182 11.50 9.67 -2.66
N ALA A 183 10.72 9.07 -1.77
CA ALA A 183 9.93 7.87 -2.05
C ALA A 183 8.45 8.23 -2.19
N TYR A 184 7.71 7.48 -3.00
CA TYR A 184 6.27 7.69 -3.18
C TYR A 184 5.48 6.50 -2.67
N ALA A 185 4.21 6.72 -2.37
CA ALA A 185 3.30 5.64 -2.05
C ALA A 185 1.88 5.91 -2.55
N LEU A 186 1.15 4.84 -2.82
CA LEU A 186 -0.31 4.85 -2.93
C LEU A 186 -0.87 4.31 -1.62
N ARG A 187 -1.80 5.04 -1.01
CA ARG A 187 -2.54 4.62 0.18
C ARG A 187 -4.03 4.57 -0.13
N TRP A 188 -4.69 3.47 0.20
CA TRP A 188 -6.14 3.29 0.01
C TRP A 188 -6.75 2.54 1.19
N ARG A 189 -8.08 2.46 1.23
CA ARG A 189 -8.79 1.60 2.19
C ARG A 189 -9.24 0.33 1.49
N ALA A 190 -8.96 -0.83 2.09
CA ALA A 190 -9.38 -2.13 1.58
C ALA A 190 -10.92 -2.18 1.47
N ALA A 191 -11.44 -2.56 0.30
CA ALA A 191 -12.86 -2.76 0.11
C ALA A 191 -13.34 -4.00 0.87
N ASP A 192 -12.60 -5.11 0.70
CA ASP A 192 -12.85 -6.39 1.36
C ASP A 192 -11.54 -7.16 1.60
N PRO A 193 -11.39 -7.94 2.70
CA PRO A 193 -10.22 -8.78 2.92
C PRO A 193 -10.00 -9.87 1.86
N ALA A 194 -11.04 -10.33 1.16
CA ALA A 194 -10.94 -11.30 0.07
C ALA A 194 -10.19 -10.76 -1.16
N ASP A 195 -9.85 -9.47 -1.19
CA ASP A 195 -9.00 -8.92 -2.22
C ASP A 195 -7.50 -9.18 -1.99
N TYR A 196 -7.13 -9.78 -0.85
CA TYR A 196 -5.74 -9.95 -0.46
C TYR A 196 -5.43 -11.40 -0.09
N ASP A 197 -4.25 -11.85 -0.50
CA ASP A 197 -3.67 -13.12 -0.09
C ASP A 197 -2.32 -12.90 0.58
N VAL A 198 -1.89 -13.88 1.37
CA VAL A 198 -0.53 -13.95 1.89
C VAL A 198 0.34 -14.64 0.84
N PRO A 199 1.49 -14.08 0.43
CA PRO A 199 2.40 -14.68 -0.55
C PRO A 199 3.21 -15.83 0.08
N ALA A 200 2.49 -16.85 0.55
CA ALA A 200 2.99 -18.03 1.23
C ALA A 200 2.19 -19.27 0.80
N GLY A 201 2.71 -20.44 1.15
CA GLY A 201 2.04 -21.72 0.92
C GLY A 201 2.08 -22.21 -0.54
N PRO A 202 1.41 -23.35 -0.82
CA PRO A 202 1.51 -24.05 -2.11
C PRO A 202 1.13 -23.18 -3.32
N GLU A 203 0.12 -22.33 -3.18
CA GLU A 203 -0.38 -21.51 -4.30
C GLU A 203 0.61 -20.43 -4.76
N HIS A 204 1.59 -20.09 -3.93
CA HIS A 204 2.62 -19.09 -4.22
C HIS A 204 4.02 -19.71 -4.41
N ARG A 205 4.13 -21.04 -4.42
CA ARG A 205 5.42 -21.73 -4.59
C ARG A 205 6.11 -21.35 -5.90
N GLY A 206 5.34 -21.13 -6.96
CA GLY A 206 5.85 -20.65 -8.26
C GLY A 206 6.67 -19.38 -8.14
N LEU A 207 6.20 -18.40 -7.37
CA LEU A 207 6.90 -17.14 -7.13
C LEU A 207 8.25 -17.33 -6.43
N THR A 208 8.32 -18.26 -5.49
CA THR A 208 9.56 -18.57 -4.76
C THR A 208 10.59 -19.28 -5.65
N ALA A 209 10.12 -19.98 -6.70
CA ALA A 209 10.95 -20.71 -7.65
C ALA A 209 11.49 -19.84 -8.81
N LEU A 210 10.98 -18.62 -8.98
CA LEU A 210 11.42 -17.72 -10.05
C LEU A 210 12.87 -17.26 -9.83
N PRO A 211 13.77 -17.48 -10.82
CA PRO A 211 15.17 -17.14 -10.67
C PRO A 211 15.37 -15.62 -10.71
N ALA A 212 16.51 -15.16 -10.17
CA ALA A 212 16.81 -13.73 -10.06
C ALA A 212 16.76 -12.96 -11.39
N ARG A 213 17.09 -13.63 -12.51
CA ARG A 213 17.05 -13.04 -13.86
C ARG A 213 15.64 -12.75 -14.38
N ASP A 214 14.64 -13.47 -13.87
CA ASP A 214 13.27 -13.41 -14.37
C ASP A 214 12.36 -12.57 -13.46
N ARG A 215 12.92 -11.97 -12.38
CA ARG A 215 12.16 -11.19 -11.40
C ARG A 215 12.68 -9.75 -11.25
N LEU A 216 11.78 -8.85 -10.89
CA LEU A 216 12.09 -7.50 -10.40
C LEU A 216 11.88 -7.42 -8.88
N GLY A 217 12.67 -6.57 -8.23
CA GLY A 217 12.60 -6.37 -6.77
C GLY A 217 13.20 -7.52 -5.94
N PRO A 218 13.00 -7.50 -4.62
CA PRO A 218 13.50 -8.53 -3.71
C PRO A 218 12.81 -9.89 -3.93
N ALA A 219 13.48 -10.96 -3.47
CA ALA A 219 12.95 -12.30 -3.50
C ALA A 219 11.60 -12.41 -2.75
N VAL A 220 10.76 -13.36 -3.18
CA VAL A 220 9.62 -13.81 -2.37
C VAL A 220 10.10 -15.05 -1.60
N LEU A 221 10.10 -14.99 -0.27
CA LEU A 221 10.62 -16.08 0.56
C LEU A 221 9.59 -17.19 0.80
N GLY A 222 8.30 -16.90 0.58
CA GLY A 222 7.21 -17.83 0.89
C GLY A 222 6.83 -17.87 2.38
N THR A 223 7.47 -17.06 3.22
CA THR A 223 7.19 -16.93 4.66
C THR A 223 6.07 -15.92 4.97
N GLY A 224 5.64 -15.13 3.98
CA GLY A 224 4.65 -14.07 4.14
C GLY A 224 5.20 -12.77 4.75
N PHE A 225 6.53 -12.62 4.83
CA PHE A 225 7.22 -11.43 5.35
C PHE A 225 8.24 -10.88 4.35
N VAL A 226 8.47 -9.57 4.44
CA VAL A 226 9.47 -8.86 3.62
C VAL A 226 10.88 -9.37 3.96
N PRO A 227 11.74 -9.61 2.96
CA PRO A 227 13.17 -9.78 3.19
C PRO A 227 13.78 -8.51 3.77
N SER A 228 14.15 -8.53 5.05
CA SER A 228 14.70 -7.37 5.78
C SER A 228 15.60 -7.80 6.93
N ASN A 229 16.71 -7.09 7.09
CA ASN A 229 17.68 -7.34 8.17
C ASN A 229 17.26 -6.77 9.53
N GLY A 230 16.24 -5.92 9.58
CA GLY A 230 15.85 -5.24 10.83
C GLY A 230 14.36 -5.03 11.01
N GLN A 231 13.53 -5.51 10.09
CA GLN A 231 12.09 -5.28 10.12
C GLN A 231 11.32 -6.58 9.93
N LEU A 232 10.30 -6.79 10.77
CA LEU A 232 9.36 -7.90 10.63
C LEU A 232 8.05 -7.38 10.03
N ILE A 233 7.98 -7.32 8.70
CA ILE A 233 6.87 -6.68 7.98
C ILE A 233 6.06 -7.75 7.25
N PRO A 234 4.77 -7.94 7.59
CA PRO A 234 3.86 -8.81 6.85
C PRO A 234 3.63 -8.31 5.43
N GLU A 235 3.68 -9.22 4.46
CA GLU A 235 3.39 -8.91 3.06
C GLU A 235 2.01 -9.41 2.67
N PHE A 236 1.30 -8.61 1.88
CA PHE A 236 0.09 -9.02 1.19
C PHE A 236 0.29 -8.88 -0.31
N VAL A 237 -0.42 -9.69 -1.08
CA VAL A 237 -0.58 -9.50 -2.52
C VAL A 237 -2.06 -9.32 -2.82
N THR A 238 -2.40 -8.51 -3.82
CA THR A 238 -3.77 -8.54 -4.33
C THR A 238 -4.06 -9.94 -4.86
N ARG A 239 -5.23 -10.50 -4.54
CA ARG A 239 -5.62 -11.84 -4.95
C ARG A 239 -5.50 -11.98 -6.45
N ASP A 240 -4.88 -13.08 -6.89
CA ASP A 240 -4.56 -13.36 -8.30
C ASP A 240 -3.67 -12.28 -8.99
N PHE A 241 -2.99 -11.43 -8.21
CA PHE A 241 -2.30 -10.23 -8.68
C PHE A 241 -3.24 -9.26 -9.43
N ALA A 242 -4.55 -9.35 -9.19
CA ALA A 242 -5.56 -8.57 -9.89
C ALA A 242 -5.46 -7.08 -9.55
N ASP A 243 -5.89 -6.26 -10.51
CA ASP A 243 -6.20 -4.85 -10.24
C ASP A 243 -7.39 -4.77 -9.28
N LEU A 244 -7.32 -3.82 -8.34
CA LEU A 244 -8.44 -3.45 -7.47
C LEU A 244 -9.11 -2.19 -8.01
N PRO A 245 -10.45 -2.06 -7.96
CA PRO A 245 -11.09 -0.78 -8.23
C PRO A 245 -10.54 0.31 -7.31
N MET A 246 -10.18 1.48 -7.85
CA MET A 246 -9.62 2.58 -7.05
C MET A 246 -10.65 3.07 -6.03
N PRO A 247 -10.41 2.94 -4.71
CA PRO A 247 -11.38 3.38 -3.69
C PRO A 247 -11.47 4.90 -3.62
N ALA A 248 -12.60 5.41 -3.13
CA ALA A 248 -12.74 6.82 -2.81
C ALA A 248 -11.67 7.26 -1.80
N ASN A 249 -11.20 8.50 -1.92
CA ASN A 249 -10.25 9.11 -1.00
C ASN A 249 -8.90 8.37 -0.90
N ALA A 250 -8.57 7.52 -1.88
CA ALA A 250 -7.21 7.03 -2.04
C ALA A 250 -6.24 8.21 -2.20
N THR A 251 -5.02 8.09 -1.69
CA THR A 251 -4.04 9.18 -1.66
C THR A 251 -2.72 8.76 -2.28
N LEU A 252 -2.11 9.68 -3.00
CA LEU A 252 -0.71 9.58 -3.43
C LEU A 252 0.14 10.41 -2.49
N LEU A 253 1.20 9.80 -1.97
CA LEU A 253 2.06 10.34 -0.92
C LEU A 253 3.48 10.49 -1.43
N ALA A 254 4.21 11.42 -0.84
CA ALA A 254 5.66 11.55 -0.95
C ALA A 254 6.31 11.59 0.43
N TYR A 255 7.51 11.00 0.50
CA TYR A 255 8.35 10.89 1.67
C TYR A 255 9.74 11.44 1.31
N PRO A 256 10.08 12.69 1.67
CA PRO A 256 11.42 13.25 1.50
C PRO A 256 12.39 12.63 2.51
N ALA A 257 13.68 12.96 2.36
CA ALA A 257 14.77 12.50 3.22
C ALA A 257 14.52 12.72 4.73
N ASP A 258 13.81 13.78 5.11
CA ASP A 258 13.51 14.10 6.51
C ASP A 258 12.38 13.24 7.12
N GLY A 259 11.68 12.42 6.33
CA GLY A 259 10.61 11.55 6.79
C GLY A 259 9.21 12.17 6.89
N THR A 260 9.05 13.43 6.46
CA THR A 260 7.76 14.11 6.43
C THR A 260 6.80 13.41 5.45
N GLU A 261 5.56 13.10 5.84
CA GLU A 261 4.57 12.62 4.85
C GLU A 261 3.88 13.80 4.21
N VAL A 262 3.97 13.86 2.88
CA VAL A 262 3.30 14.88 2.08
C VAL A 262 2.23 14.20 1.24
N VAL A 263 0.96 14.53 1.50
CA VAL A 263 -0.14 14.11 0.63
C VAL A 263 -0.08 14.93 -0.65
N LEU A 264 0.31 14.29 -1.75
CA LEU A 264 0.43 14.93 -3.07
C LEU A 264 -0.96 15.12 -3.68
N TYR A 265 -1.73 14.04 -3.75
CA TYR A 265 -3.05 14.00 -4.39
C TYR A 265 -4.03 13.14 -3.59
N SER A 266 -5.32 13.47 -3.71
CA SER A 266 -6.44 12.66 -3.24
C SER A 266 -7.37 12.32 -4.42
N TYR A 267 -7.75 11.05 -4.53
CA TYR A 267 -8.59 10.55 -5.61
C TYR A 267 -10.06 10.92 -5.38
N GLN A 268 -10.64 11.57 -6.37
CA GLN A 268 -12.05 11.94 -6.46
C GLN A 268 -12.76 10.95 -7.38
N ALA A 269 -13.43 9.96 -6.79
CA ALA A 269 -14.09 8.88 -7.54
C ALA A 269 -15.12 9.42 -8.53
N GLU A 270 -15.91 10.42 -8.13
CA GLU A 270 -16.97 11.05 -8.93
C GLU A 270 -16.45 11.76 -10.17
N GLN A 271 -15.22 12.28 -10.10
CA GLN A 271 -14.56 12.98 -11.20
C GLN A 271 -13.60 12.07 -11.96
N ARG A 272 -13.36 10.85 -11.45
CA ARG A 272 -12.33 9.92 -11.94
C ARG A 272 -10.98 10.60 -12.11
N GLY A 273 -10.54 11.32 -11.09
CA GLY A 273 -9.32 12.10 -11.15
C GLY A 273 -8.69 12.36 -9.80
N TRP A 274 -7.48 12.91 -9.84
CA TRP A 274 -6.65 13.23 -8.69
C TRP A 274 -6.68 14.73 -8.45
N LEU A 275 -7.04 15.14 -7.23
CA LEU A 275 -7.01 16.53 -6.78
C LEU A 275 -5.76 16.76 -5.94
N ARG A 276 -4.98 17.80 -6.27
CA ARG A 276 -3.75 18.15 -5.55
C ARG A 276 -4.07 18.61 -4.14
N MET A 277 -3.35 18.05 -3.17
CA MET A 277 -3.44 18.40 -1.76
C MET A 277 -2.19 19.17 -1.28
N ALA A 278 -1.06 18.97 -1.94
CA ALA A 278 0.20 19.60 -1.58
C ALA A 278 0.24 21.09 -1.98
N GLY A 279 0.73 21.92 -1.06
CA GLY A 279 0.98 23.35 -1.28
C GLY A 279 2.24 23.63 -2.13
N PRO A 280 2.45 24.90 -2.54
CA PRO A 280 3.54 25.29 -3.45
C PRO A 280 4.95 24.88 -2.99
N GLN A 281 5.20 24.84 -1.68
CA GLN A 281 6.50 24.48 -1.10
C GLN A 281 6.93 23.05 -1.44
N TRP A 282 5.98 22.17 -1.79
CA TRP A 282 6.22 20.75 -2.06
C TRP A 282 6.27 20.40 -3.56
N ARG A 283 6.17 21.39 -4.45
CA ARG A 283 6.17 21.18 -5.91
C ARG A 283 7.39 20.40 -6.40
N HIS A 284 8.54 20.63 -5.78
CA HIS A 284 9.80 19.95 -6.12
C HIS A 284 9.70 18.43 -5.97
N LEU A 285 8.83 17.92 -5.10
CA LEU A 285 8.62 16.48 -4.91
C LEU A 285 8.03 15.80 -6.13
N LEU A 286 7.43 16.52 -7.08
CA LEU A 286 6.88 15.95 -8.32
C LEU A 286 7.88 15.98 -9.48
N ALA A 287 9.04 16.63 -9.32
CA ALA A 287 9.98 16.85 -10.42
C ALA A 287 10.52 15.54 -11.04
N ALA A 288 10.61 14.47 -10.24
CA ALA A 288 11.07 13.17 -10.71
C ALA A 288 9.97 12.35 -11.42
N ALA A 289 8.70 12.74 -11.31
CA ALA A 289 7.56 11.97 -11.84
C ALA A 289 7.37 12.23 -13.35
N PRO A 290 7.57 11.23 -14.23
CA PRO A 290 7.56 11.46 -15.66
C PRO A 290 6.21 11.98 -16.19
N GLY A 291 6.26 13.11 -16.90
CA GLY A 291 5.11 13.73 -17.55
C GLY A 291 4.02 14.24 -16.59
N LEU A 292 4.36 14.48 -15.33
CA LEU A 292 3.52 15.17 -14.37
C LEU A 292 4.03 16.60 -14.18
N HIS A 293 3.17 17.58 -14.39
CA HIS A 293 3.56 18.98 -14.19
C HIS A 293 3.42 19.37 -12.71
N PRO A 294 4.43 19.97 -12.06
CA PRO A 294 4.37 20.32 -10.63
C PRO A 294 3.20 21.24 -10.25
N ASP A 295 2.78 22.11 -11.17
CA ASP A 295 1.65 23.02 -10.94
C ASP A 295 0.28 22.41 -11.25
N GLN A 296 0.22 21.16 -11.70
CA GLN A 296 -1.04 20.53 -12.08
C GLN A 296 -1.92 20.25 -10.85
N GLU A 297 -3.02 21.00 -10.72
CA GLU A 297 -3.95 20.93 -9.59
C GLU A 297 -4.94 19.77 -9.69
N TYR A 298 -5.31 19.40 -10.91
CA TYR A 298 -6.22 18.30 -11.18
C TYR A 298 -5.66 17.43 -12.30
N VAL A 299 -5.69 16.11 -12.09
CA VAL A 299 -5.27 15.12 -13.09
C VAL A 299 -6.38 14.12 -13.34
N PRO A 300 -7.07 14.17 -14.50
CA PRO A 300 -8.03 13.14 -14.85
C PRO A 300 -7.30 11.82 -15.12
N THR A 301 -7.87 10.70 -14.68
CA THR A 301 -7.34 9.36 -14.98
C THR A 301 -7.56 8.93 -16.44
N GLY A 302 -8.30 9.73 -17.22
CA GLY A 302 -8.61 9.50 -18.64
C GLY A 302 -9.63 8.38 -18.86
N ASP A 303 -9.88 8.06 -20.13
CA ASP A 303 -10.79 6.99 -20.57
C ASP A 303 -10.07 5.64 -20.74
N VAL A 304 -8.99 5.41 -19.99
CA VAL A 304 -8.22 4.16 -20.09
C VAL A 304 -9.13 2.99 -19.71
N PRO A 305 -9.30 1.97 -20.57
CA PRO A 305 -10.08 0.78 -20.25
C PRO A 305 -9.56 0.15 -18.96
N ARG A 306 -10.46 -0.08 -18.00
CA ARG A 306 -10.10 -0.65 -16.70
C ARG A 306 -10.19 -2.17 -16.76
N ALA A 307 -9.16 -2.84 -16.28
CA ALA A 307 -9.13 -4.30 -16.11
C ALA A 307 -10.19 -4.82 -15.13
N THR A 308 -10.68 -3.94 -14.26
CA THR A 308 -11.71 -4.24 -13.27
C THR A 308 -12.68 -3.07 -13.09
N GLN A 309 -13.91 -3.38 -12.70
CA GLN A 309 -14.92 -2.40 -12.32
C GLN A 309 -15.61 -2.84 -11.04
N LEU A 310 -15.96 -1.86 -10.21
CA LEU A 310 -16.86 -2.08 -9.08
C LEU A 310 -18.28 -1.78 -9.55
N VAL A 311 -19.14 -2.79 -9.52
CA VAL A 311 -20.56 -2.67 -9.88
C VAL A 311 -21.42 -2.86 -8.64
N GLY A 312 -22.58 -2.23 -8.61
CA GLY A 312 -23.54 -2.40 -7.54
C GLY A 312 -24.97 -2.27 -8.00
N GLY A 313 -25.86 -3.04 -7.39
CA GLY A 313 -27.30 -2.96 -7.63
C GLY A 313 -27.94 -1.89 -6.76
N TYR A 314 -28.84 -1.09 -7.32
CA TYR A 314 -29.70 -0.19 -6.56
C TYR A 314 -31.09 -0.14 -7.20
N ALA A 315 -32.15 -0.35 -6.40
CA ALA A 315 -33.54 -0.28 -6.86
C ALA A 315 -33.83 -1.13 -8.13
N GLY A 316 -33.22 -2.33 -8.20
CA GLY A 316 -33.40 -3.27 -9.30
C GLY A 316 -32.60 -2.97 -10.57
N SER A 317 -31.72 -1.96 -10.56
CA SER A 317 -30.82 -1.63 -11.67
C SER A 317 -29.35 -1.75 -11.26
N GLU A 318 -28.48 -2.10 -12.20
CA GLU A 318 -27.02 -2.11 -12.00
C GLU A 318 -26.43 -0.72 -12.30
N TYR A 319 -25.50 -0.29 -11.44
CA TYR A 319 -24.73 0.94 -11.60
C TYR A 319 -23.24 0.67 -11.32
N GLU A 320 -22.37 1.57 -11.78
CA GLU A 320 -21.02 1.61 -11.24
C GLU A 320 -21.07 2.05 -9.78
N ALA A 321 -20.28 1.38 -8.94
CA ALA A 321 -20.20 1.64 -7.51
C ALA A 321 -18.82 2.16 -7.12
N VAL A 322 -18.77 2.75 -5.93
CA VAL A 322 -17.56 3.27 -5.28
C VAL A 322 -17.45 2.64 -3.91
N ALA A 323 -16.26 2.11 -3.59
CA ALA A 323 -15.91 1.71 -2.24
C ALA A 323 -15.45 2.95 -1.46
N ASP A 324 -16.17 3.29 -0.40
CA ASP A 324 -15.93 4.47 0.45
C ASP A 324 -15.81 4.02 1.91
N GLN A 325 -15.00 2.98 2.13
CA GLN A 325 -14.84 2.35 3.44
C GLN A 325 -14.28 3.34 4.47
N PRO A 326 -14.66 3.24 5.76
CA PRO A 326 -15.56 2.23 6.35
C PRO A 326 -17.06 2.50 6.10
N GLY A 327 -17.42 3.50 5.30
CA GLY A 327 -18.80 3.84 4.96
C GLY A 327 -19.48 2.92 3.94
N GLY A 328 -18.86 1.77 3.60
CA GLY A 328 -19.42 0.77 2.69
C GLY A 328 -19.32 1.14 1.21
N PHE A 329 -20.35 0.74 0.46
CA PHE A 329 -20.43 0.88 -0.99
C PHE A 329 -21.59 1.78 -1.39
N ARG A 330 -21.39 2.60 -2.42
CA ARG A 330 -22.41 3.54 -2.91
C ARG A 330 -22.37 3.66 -4.42
N VAL A 331 -23.49 4.08 -5.00
CA VAL A 331 -23.58 4.40 -6.43
C VAL A 331 -22.57 5.51 -6.77
N LEU A 332 -21.86 5.35 -7.88
CA LEU A 332 -21.05 6.41 -8.47
C LEU A 332 -21.99 7.49 -9.01
N ALA A 333 -22.09 8.61 -8.30
CA ALA A 333 -22.95 9.72 -8.67
C ALA A 333 -22.20 11.05 -8.54
N MET A 334 -22.37 11.93 -9.53
CA MET A 334 -21.70 13.24 -9.56
C MET A 334 -22.17 14.17 -8.44
N THR A 335 -23.42 14.05 -8.00
CA THR A 335 -24.00 14.91 -6.95
C THR A 335 -24.06 14.17 -5.62
N ARG A 336 -23.82 14.89 -4.52
CA ARG A 336 -23.89 14.31 -3.16
C ARG A 336 -25.28 13.74 -2.83
N ALA A 337 -26.34 14.36 -3.33
CA ALA A 337 -27.72 13.93 -3.10
C ALA A 337 -28.07 12.57 -3.73
N ALA A 338 -27.32 12.15 -4.76
CA ALA A 338 -27.51 10.88 -5.46
C ALA A 338 -26.55 9.77 -5.01
N ARG A 339 -25.78 9.99 -3.93
CA ARG A 339 -24.86 9.00 -3.34
C ARG A 339 -25.63 8.02 -2.47
N TYR A 340 -26.43 7.17 -3.10
CA TYR A 340 -27.17 6.14 -2.40
C TYR A 340 -26.27 4.94 -2.08
N PRO A 341 -26.41 4.33 -0.89
CA PRO A 341 -25.82 3.02 -0.65
C PRO A 341 -26.38 2.01 -1.66
N VAL A 342 -25.56 1.06 -2.08
CA VAL A 342 -26.00 -0.02 -2.99
C VAL A 342 -26.60 -1.19 -2.21
N ASP A 343 -27.54 -1.88 -2.82
CA ASP A 343 -28.20 -3.09 -2.32
C ASP A 343 -27.34 -4.34 -2.56
N SER A 344 -26.34 -4.25 -3.43
CA SER A 344 -25.32 -5.27 -3.66
C SER A 344 -24.05 -4.64 -4.23
N ALA A 345 -22.89 -5.24 -4.01
CA ALA A 345 -21.63 -4.80 -4.61
C ALA A 345 -20.84 -6.02 -5.11
N ALA A 346 -20.18 -5.88 -6.26
CA ALA A 346 -19.29 -6.90 -6.80
C ALA A 346 -18.13 -6.28 -7.58
N ARG A 347 -16.97 -6.93 -7.52
CA ARG A 347 -15.83 -6.63 -8.38
C ARG A 347 -15.91 -7.49 -9.64
N ARG A 348 -16.06 -6.83 -10.79
CA ARG A 348 -16.09 -7.44 -12.12
C ARG A 348 -14.66 -7.57 -12.66
N LEU A 349 -14.31 -8.78 -13.13
CA LEU A 349 -13.00 -9.14 -13.70
C LEU A 349 -13.20 -10.03 -14.93
N ARG A 350 -12.23 -10.05 -15.85
CA ARG A 350 -12.23 -10.97 -17.00
C ARG A 350 -11.08 -11.99 -16.84
N TYR A 351 -11.44 -13.26 -16.79
CA TYR A 351 -10.52 -14.39 -16.67
C TYR A 351 -10.39 -15.08 -18.01
N ALA A 352 -9.22 -15.64 -18.28
CA ALA A 352 -8.99 -16.52 -19.42
C ALA A 352 -7.83 -17.47 -19.16
N THR A 353 -7.68 -18.46 -20.03
CA THR A 353 -6.57 -19.40 -20.05
C THR A 353 -5.83 -19.24 -21.37
N TRP A 354 -4.51 -19.05 -21.33
CA TRP A 354 -3.67 -18.97 -22.53
C TRP A 354 -2.50 -19.93 -22.40
N ARG A 355 -2.35 -20.84 -23.38
CA ARG A 355 -1.34 -21.91 -23.37
C ARG A 355 -1.35 -22.75 -22.07
N GLY A 356 -2.54 -22.99 -21.54
CA GLY A 356 -2.74 -23.73 -20.28
C GLY A 356 -2.47 -22.92 -19.00
N VAL A 357 -2.12 -21.63 -19.12
CA VAL A 357 -1.81 -20.76 -17.96
C VAL A 357 -3.01 -19.87 -17.62
N PRO A 358 -3.49 -19.88 -16.36
CA PRO A 358 -4.60 -19.05 -15.93
C PRO A 358 -4.19 -17.57 -15.82
N CYS A 359 -4.95 -16.70 -16.48
CA CYS A 359 -4.66 -15.29 -16.65
C CYS A 359 -5.86 -14.40 -16.30
N LEU A 360 -5.57 -13.14 -16.02
CA LEU A 360 -6.52 -12.03 -16.02
C LEU A 360 -6.34 -11.23 -17.31
N VAL A 361 -7.44 -10.85 -17.96
CA VAL A 361 -7.42 -9.95 -19.11
C VAL A 361 -7.45 -8.51 -18.59
N LEU A 362 -6.37 -7.77 -18.84
CA LEU A 362 -6.22 -6.39 -18.36
C LEU A 362 -6.79 -5.37 -19.34
N ARG A 363 -6.55 -5.59 -20.64
CA ARG A 363 -6.95 -4.68 -21.71
C ARG A 363 -7.03 -5.42 -23.03
N GLU A 364 -7.90 -4.92 -23.89
CA GLU A 364 -8.02 -5.31 -25.29
C GLU A 364 -7.62 -4.15 -26.21
N GLU A 365 -6.77 -4.46 -27.19
CA GLU A 365 -6.32 -3.53 -28.22
C GLU A 365 -6.40 -4.25 -29.58
N ALA A 366 -7.44 -3.94 -30.36
CA ALA A 366 -7.81 -4.69 -31.57
C ALA A 366 -7.94 -6.20 -31.24
N ASP A 367 -7.24 -7.07 -31.95
CA ASP A 367 -7.30 -8.52 -31.73
C ASP A 367 -6.28 -9.04 -30.71
N TRP A 368 -5.67 -8.15 -29.91
CA TRP A 368 -4.67 -8.48 -28.90
C TRP A 368 -5.15 -8.17 -27.49
N LEU A 369 -4.90 -9.11 -26.59
CA LEU A 369 -5.24 -9.01 -25.17
C LEU A 369 -3.98 -8.93 -24.34
N ARG A 370 -3.90 -7.94 -23.45
CA ARG A 370 -2.88 -7.87 -22.42
C ARG A 370 -3.33 -8.73 -21.25
N LEU A 371 -2.52 -9.72 -20.91
CA LEU A 371 -2.80 -10.72 -19.89
C LEU A 371 -1.87 -10.53 -18.69
N ARG A 372 -2.37 -10.80 -17.49
CA ARG A 372 -1.56 -10.96 -16.27
C ARG A 372 -1.67 -12.39 -15.76
N LEU A 373 -0.53 -13.01 -15.45
CA LEU A 373 -0.52 -14.36 -14.88
C LEU A 373 -1.04 -14.33 -13.45
N ARG A 374 -1.97 -15.23 -13.11
CA ARG A 374 -2.55 -15.32 -11.76
C ARG A 374 -1.64 -16.03 -10.77
N ARG A 375 -0.93 -17.05 -11.28
CA ARG A 375 -0.02 -17.92 -10.54
C ARG A 375 1.31 -18.02 -11.31
N PRO A 376 2.12 -16.96 -11.29
CA PRO A 376 3.39 -16.97 -12.02
C PRO A 376 4.36 -18.00 -11.42
N ASP A 377 4.96 -18.78 -12.30
CA ASP A 377 6.02 -19.74 -12.01
C ASP A 377 6.97 -19.81 -13.23
N PRO A 378 8.14 -20.47 -13.10
CA PRO A 378 9.11 -20.53 -14.20
C PRO A 378 8.55 -21.11 -15.51
N ASP A 379 7.70 -22.12 -15.45
CA ASP A 379 7.15 -22.80 -16.63
C ASP A 379 6.07 -21.93 -17.29
N ALA A 380 5.20 -21.33 -16.48
CA ALA A 380 4.18 -20.38 -16.92
C ALA A 380 4.81 -19.16 -17.61
N VAL A 381 5.90 -18.62 -17.06
CA VAL A 381 6.67 -17.53 -17.67
C VAL A 381 7.31 -17.99 -18.99
N ALA A 382 7.93 -19.17 -19.02
CA ALA A 382 8.59 -19.68 -20.22
C ALA A 382 7.60 -19.95 -21.37
N VAL A 383 6.44 -20.54 -21.09
CA VAL A 383 5.46 -20.91 -22.14
C VAL A 383 4.69 -19.71 -22.69
N THR A 384 4.44 -18.69 -21.86
CA THR A 384 3.73 -17.47 -22.27
C THR A 384 4.66 -16.37 -22.77
N GLY A 385 5.94 -16.41 -22.41
CA GLY A 385 6.88 -15.32 -22.66
C GLY A 385 6.58 -14.06 -21.83
N ALA A 386 5.86 -14.20 -20.70
CA ALA A 386 5.46 -13.08 -19.87
C ALA A 386 6.67 -12.36 -19.27
N GLN A 387 6.59 -11.03 -19.22
CA GLN A 387 7.63 -10.18 -18.67
C GLN A 387 7.28 -9.76 -17.25
N CYS A 388 8.27 -9.75 -16.36
CA CYS A 388 8.10 -9.21 -15.02
C CYS A 388 8.02 -7.68 -15.08
N HIS A 389 6.85 -7.11 -14.78
CA HIS A 389 6.63 -5.66 -14.78
C HIS A 389 6.92 -5.01 -13.43
N GLU A 390 6.67 -5.76 -12.35
CA GLU A 390 7.07 -5.46 -10.98
C GLU A 390 7.11 -6.79 -10.19
N ARG A 391 7.61 -6.75 -8.95
CA ARG A 391 7.71 -7.92 -8.08
C ARG A 391 6.42 -8.74 -8.07
N GLY A 392 6.50 -9.96 -8.57
CA GLY A 392 5.39 -10.91 -8.63
C GLY A 392 4.37 -10.70 -9.75
N VAL A 393 4.46 -9.62 -10.53
CA VAL A 393 3.51 -9.30 -11.60
C VAL A 393 4.13 -9.57 -12.96
N TYR A 394 3.54 -10.54 -13.66
CA TYR A 394 4.00 -11.01 -14.96
C TYR A 394 2.90 -10.82 -15.99
N GLU A 395 3.21 -10.13 -17.08
CA GLU A 395 2.23 -9.81 -18.11
C GLU A 395 2.75 -10.17 -19.51
N ALA A 396 1.82 -10.50 -20.40
CA ALA A 396 2.10 -10.84 -21.78
C ALA A 396 1.01 -10.28 -22.70
N TRP A 397 1.31 -10.18 -23.99
CA TRP A 397 0.32 -9.93 -25.02
C TRP A 397 0.02 -11.23 -25.76
N ALA A 398 -1.27 -11.53 -25.93
CA ALA A 398 -1.76 -12.73 -26.59
C ALA A 398 -2.82 -12.38 -27.64
N PRO A 399 -2.88 -13.07 -28.79
CA PRO A 399 -3.98 -12.92 -29.72
C PRO A 399 -5.29 -13.42 -29.10
N ALA A 400 -6.38 -12.66 -29.24
CA ALA A 400 -7.67 -13.00 -28.65
C ALA A 400 -8.17 -14.40 -29.06
N ALA A 401 -7.91 -14.81 -30.30
CA ALA A 401 -8.30 -16.11 -30.84
C ALA A 401 -7.58 -17.32 -30.21
N GLU A 402 -6.48 -17.11 -29.48
CA GLU A 402 -5.74 -18.18 -28.79
C GLU A 402 -6.23 -18.43 -27.35
N LEU A 403 -7.11 -17.58 -26.82
CA LEU A 403 -7.59 -17.70 -25.46
C LEU A 403 -8.69 -18.76 -25.36
N ALA A 404 -8.64 -19.53 -24.27
CA ALA A 404 -9.70 -20.43 -23.85
C ALA A 404 -10.36 -19.90 -22.57
N GLU A 405 -11.60 -20.33 -22.31
CA GLU A 405 -12.33 -20.02 -21.07
C GLU A 405 -12.44 -18.52 -20.76
N ASP A 406 -12.46 -17.68 -21.79
CA ASP A 406 -12.60 -16.24 -21.66
C ASP A 406 -13.99 -15.87 -21.12
N ARG A 407 -14.02 -15.35 -19.90
CA ARG A 407 -15.27 -15.05 -19.19
C ARG A 407 -15.13 -13.86 -18.26
N VAL A 408 -16.20 -13.08 -18.19
CA VAL A 408 -16.39 -12.04 -17.17
C VAL A 408 -17.01 -12.67 -15.93
N VAL A 409 -16.47 -12.35 -14.75
CA VAL A 409 -16.90 -12.88 -13.45
C VAL A 409 -17.10 -11.73 -12.48
N ASP A 410 -18.21 -11.76 -11.76
CA ASP A 410 -18.52 -10.85 -10.67
C ASP A 410 -18.20 -11.52 -9.32
N LEU A 411 -17.23 -10.96 -8.59
CA LEU A 411 -16.87 -11.40 -7.26
C LEU A 411 -17.64 -10.55 -6.24
N PRO A 412 -18.64 -11.10 -5.52
CA PRO A 412 -19.48 -10.32 -4.63
C PRO A 412 -18.70 -9.83 -3.41
N TYR A 413 -18.98 -8.61 -2.99
CA TYR A 413 -18.55 -8.07 -1.69
C TYR A 413 -19.71 -8.12 -0.70
N PRO A 414 -19.44 -8.50 0.56
CA PRO A 414 -20.42 -8.37 1.63
C PRO A 414 -20.73 -6.89 1.86
N LEU A 415 -22.01 -6.58 2.08
CA LEU A 415 -22.41 -5.27 2.59
C LEU A 415 -22.23 -5.26 4.12
N ALA A 416 -21.78 -4.13 4.64
CA ALA A 416 -21.53 -3.93 6.07
C ALA A 416 -22.83 -3.77 6.87
#